data_AF-A0A1M4Z607-F1
#
_entry.id   AF-A0A1M4Z607-F1
#
_cell.length_a   1.000
_cell.length_b   1.000
_cell.length_c   1.000
_cell.angle_alpha   90.00
_cell.angle_beta   90.00
_cell.angle_gamma   90.00
#
_symmetry.space_group_name_H-M   'P 1'
#
loop_
_entity.id
_entity.type
_entity.pdbx_description
1 polymer ?
#
loop_
_entity_poly.entity_id
_entity_poly.type
_entity_poly.pdbx_seq_one_letter_code
_entity_poly.pdbx_strand_id
1 'polypeptide(L)'
;MIRYRSRRPPDTVLRGRLRDLANARRRFGDQRLEDDLPEASKRKRENIAEAIENNVRKLIIKETPVNPRFYEKMSDLLSDLVLQRRNDAIEYAEYLERIKEMVTQAKAGHGNVYPESMTTAGKKALFDNLDGDEDLAMKVDQAVRDTAPFGWRGNAMKERKIRRSLEPFFDDPVKMERIFEILKNQNEY
;
A
#
# COMPACT_ATOMS: atom_id res chain seq x y z
N MET A 1 -44.13 -33.43 2.41
CA MET A 1 -43.74 -32.03 2.10
C MET A 1 -43.75 -31.23 3.40
N ILE A 2 -42.59 -31.04 4.03
CA ILE A 2 -42.47 -30.49 5.39
C ILE A 2 -42.31 -28.96 5.30
N ARG A 3 -43.29 -28.21 5.81
CA ARG A 3 -43.24 -26.73 5.83
C ARG A 3 -42.40 -26.26 7.02
N TYR A 4 -41.22 -25.71 6.76
CA TYR A 4 -40.39 -25.06 7.78
C TYR A 4 -41.07 -23.76 8.22
N ARG A 5 -41.61 -23.72 9.44
CA ARG A 5 -42.24 -22.52 10.03
C ARG A 5 -41.16 -21.71 10.76
N SER A 6 -40.54 -20.77 10.06
CA SER A 6 -39.59 -19.82 10.64
C SER A 6 -40.29 -18.94 11.69
N ARG A 7 -40.11 -19.23 12.98
CA ARG A 7 -40.51 -18.31 14.06
C ARG A 7 -39.55 -17.13 14.07
N ARG A 8 -39.81 -16.10 13.25
CA ARG A 8 -39.14 -14.80 13.41
C ARG A 8 -39.52 -14.26 14.80
N PRO A 9 -38.56 -13.85 15.64
CA PRO A 9 -38.86 -13.20 16.90
C PRO A 9 -39.73 -11.96 16.67
N PRO A 10 -40.70 -11.64 17.55
CA PRO A 10 -41.47 -10.42 17.43
C PRO A 10 -40.53 -9.20 17.45
N ASP A 11 -40.81 -8.23 16.58
CA ASP A 11 -39.94 -7.09 16.23
C ASP A 11 -39.46 -6.29 17.46
N THR A 12 -40.22 -6.36 18.55
CA THR A 12 -39.90 -5.79 19.88
C THR A 12 -38.66 -6.39 20.53
N VAL A 13 -38.39 -7.69 20.37
CA VAL A 13 -37.22 -8.36 20.97
C VAL A 13 -35.94 -8.00 20.21
N LEU A 14 -36.02 -7.91 18.88
CA LEU A 14 -34.90 -7.48 18.04
C LEU A 14 -34.57 -6.00 18.27
N ARG A 15 -35.59 -5.13 18.38
CA ARG A 15 -35.41 -3.72 18.72
C ARG A 15 -34.81 -3.52 20.10
N GLY A 16 -35.23 -4.31 21.10
CA GLY A 16 -34.63 -4.30 22.44
C GLY A 16 -33.14 -4.62 22.41
N ARG A 17 -32.77 -5.75 21.78
CA ARG A 17 -31.36 -6.17 21.64
C ARG A 17 -30.51 -5.17 20.86
N LEU A 18 -31.05 -4.57 19.80
CA LEU A 18 -30.34 -3.54 19.03
C LEU A 18 -30.14 -2.25 19.84
N ARG A 19 -31.09 -1.89 20.72
CA ARG A 19 -30.96 -0.74 21.62
C ARG A 19 -29.94 -1.01 22.71
N ASP A 20 -29.90 -2.22 23.25
CA ASP A 20 -28.93 -2.66 24.25
C ASP A 20 -27.51 -2.73 23.66
N LEU A 21 -27.36 -3.23 22.43
CA LEU A 21 -26.10 -3.22 21.68
C LEU A 21 -25.63 -1.79 21.37
N ALA A 22 -26.54 -0.90 20.95
CA ALA A 22 -26.20 0.50 20.69
C ALA A 22 -25.79 1.26 21.98
N ASN A 23 -26.41 0.93 23.12
CA ASN A 23 -26.05 1.50 24.42
C ASN A 23 -24.75 0.91 24.97
N ALA A 24 -24.46 -0.37 24.74
CA ALA A 24 -23.20 -1.02 25.10
C ALA A 24 -22.02 -0.45 24.31
N ARG A 25 -22.20 -0.23 23.00
CA ARG A 25 -21.21 0.43 22.13
C ARG A 25 -20.85 1.83 22.61
N ARG A 26 -21.81 2.56 23.18
CA ARG A 26 -21.61 3.91 23.74
C ARG A 26 -20.91 3.91 25.11
N ARG A 27 -20.95 2.80 25.86
CA ARG A 27 -20.41 2.68 27.23
C ARG A 27 -19.05 1.99 27.31
N PHE A 28 -18.71 1.09 26.40
CA PHE A 28 -17.55 0.19 26.57
C PHE A 28 -16.59 0.12 25.38
N GLY A 29 -16.86 0.79 24.25
CA GLY A 29 -16.14 0.50 23.00
C GLY A 29 -16.40 -0.93 22.52
N ASP A 30 -15.99 -1.29 21.30
CA ASP A 30 -16.23 -2.63 20.71
C ASP A 30 -15.58 -3.79 21.50
N GLN A 31 -14.68 -3.50 22.44
CA GLN A 31 -13.87 -4.43 23.23
C GLN A 31 -14.62 -5.63 23.83
N ARG A 32 -15.85 -5.45 24.34
CA ARG A 32 -16.60 -6.54 24.99
C ARG A 32 -17.40 -7.42 24.04
N LEU A 33 -17.61 -6.99 22.79
CA LEU A 33 -18.40 -7.76 21.83
C LEU A 33 -17.54 -8.76 21.06
N GLU A 34 -16.21 -8.58 21.05
CA GLU A 34 -15.29 -9.40 20.27
C GLU A 34 -14.85 -10.69 20.97
N ASP A 35 -14.63 -10.65 22.29
CA ASP A 35 -14.25 -11.83 23.07
C ASP A 35 -15.35 -12.90 23.07
N ASP A 36 -16.62 -12.46 23.04
CA ASP A 36 -17.82 -13.30 23.03
C ASP A 36 -18.20 -13.87 21.64
N LEU A 37 -17.39 -13.63 20.60
CA LEU A 37 -17.70 -14.14 19.26
C LEU A 37 -17.48 -15.65 19.18
N PRO A 38 -18.41 -16.40 18.54
CA PRO A 38 -18.24 -17.83 18.30
C PRO A 38 -16.96 -18.12 17.51
N GLU A 39 -16.26 -19.20 17.84
CA GLU A 39 -15.03 -19.64 17.17
C GLU A 39 -15.11 -19.67 15.63
N ALA A 40 -16.28 -20.04 15.09
CA ALA A 40 -16.53 -20.02 13.65
C ALA A 40 -16.42 -18.60 13.03
N SER A 41 -16.84 -17.57 13.78
CA SER A 41 -16.73 -16.16 13.36
C SER A 41 -15.28 -15.68 13.39
N LYS A 42 -14.54 -16.05 14.45
CA LYS A 42 -13.10 -15.74 14.58
C LYS A 42 -12.30 -16.32 13.42
N ARG A 43 -12.48 -17.62 13.12
CA ARG A 43 -11.85 -18.28 11.95
C ARG A 43 -12.20 -17.63 10.62
N LYS A 44 -13.46 -17.21 10.44
CA LYS A 44 -13.87 -16.52 9.20
C LYS A 44 -13.16 -15.18 9.05
N ARG A 45 -12.98 -14.42 10.12
CA ARG A 45 -12.24 -13.15 10.10
C ARG A 45 -10.76 -13.35 9.77
N GLU A 46 -10.12 -14.38 10.35
CA GLU A 46 -8.73 -14.75 10.02
C GLU A 46 -8.57 -15.02 8.52
N ASN A 47 -9.42 -15.86 7.95
CA ASN A 47 -9.38 -16.17 6.52
C ASN A 47 -9.55 -14.93 5.63
N ILE A 48 -10.38 -13.97 6.05
CA ILE A 48 -10.56 -12.70 5.32
C ILE A 48 -9.31 -11.83 5.45
N ALA A 49 -8.72 -11.72 6.64
CA ALA A 49 -7.49 -10.98 6.87
C ALA A 49 -6.36 -11.53 6.01
N GLU A 50 -6.13 -12.85 6.04
CA GLU A 50 -5.12 -13.50 5.20
C GLU A 50 -5.34 -13.25 3.69
N ALA A 51 -6.58 -13.27 3.23
CA ALA A 51 -6.91 -12.96 1.84
C ALA A 51 -6.57 -11.49 1.49
N ILE A 52 -6.88 -10.55 2.39
CA ILE A 52 -6.52 -9.13 2.24
C ILE A 52 -5.00 -8.97 2.20
N GLU A 53 -4.29 -9.52 3.18
CA GLU A 53 -2.83 -9.48 3.27
C GLU A 53 -2.18 -10.00 1.98
N ASN A 54 -2.64 -11.14 1.46
CA ASN A 54 -2.11 -11.72 0.24
C ASN A 54 -2.38 -10.85 -1.00
N ASN A 55 -3.52 -10.17 -1.06
CA ASN A 55 -3.80 -9.23 -2.13
C ASN A 55 -2.91 -7.97 -2.03
N VAL A 56 -2.68 -7.47 -0.82
CA VAL A 56 -1.77 -6.34 -0.60
C VAL A 56 -0.33 -6.72 -0.94
N ARG A 57 0.17 -7.90 -0.52
CA ARG A 57 1.51 -8.38 -0.89
C ARG A 57 1.68 -8.47 -2.40
N LYS A 58 0.67 -8.98 -3.13
CA LYS A 58 0.68 -9.00 -4.60
C LYS A 58 0.74 -7.60 -5.20
N LEU A 59 0.00 -6.64 -4.64
CA LEU A 59 0.05 -5.24 -5.07
C LEU A 59 1.45 -4.66 -4.86
N ILE A 60 2.03 -4.86 -3.67
CA ILE A 60 3.39 -4.41 -3.34
C ILE A 60 4.37 -4.95 -4.37
N ILE A 61 4.42 -6.27 -4.59
CA ILE A 61 5.33 -6.91 -5.56
C ILE A 61 5.15 -6.34 -6.97
N LYS A 62 3.89 -6.12 -7.41
CA LYS A 62 3.59 -5.62 -8.75
C LYS A 62 4.12 -4.19 -8.96
N GLU A 63 4.03 -3.36 -7.94
CA GLU A 63 4.33 -1.93 -8.04
C GLU A 63 5.75 -1.59 -7.53
N THR A 64 6.45 -2.52 -6.86
CA THR A 64 7.86 -2.38 -6.44
C THR A 64 8.77 -1.88 -7.57
N PRO A 65 8.69 -2.36 -8.83
CA PRO A 65 9.56 -1.86 -9.90
C PRO A 65 9.39 -0.36 -10.20
N VAL A 66 8.22 0.20 -9.91
CA VAL A 66 7.90 1.62 -10.14
C VAL A 66 8.55 2.49 -9.06
N ASN A 67 8.47 2.08 -7.80
CA ASN A 67 9.12 2.79 -6.70
C ASN A 67 9.57 1.81 -5.59
N PRO A 68 10.77 1.23 -5.71
CA PRO A 68 11.22 0.17 -4.80
C PRO A 68 11.23 0.59 -3.33
N ARG A 69 11.78 1.77 -3.03
CA ARG A 69 11.86 2.32 -1.66
C ARG A 69 10.51 2.55 -1.00
N PHE A 70 9.53 3.01 -1.77
CA PHE A 70 8.18 3.22 -1.26
C PHE A 70 7.50 1.89 -0.88
N TYR A 71 7.58 0.90 -1.76
CA TYR A 71 6.95 -0.40 -1.54
C TYR A 71 7.72 -1.28 -0.54
N GLU A 72 9.02 -1.07 -0.35
CA GLU A 72 9.80 -1.62 0.77
C GLU A 72 9.22 -1.16 2.11
N LYS A 73 9.10 0.15 2.32
CA LYS A 73 8.47 0.72 3.55
C LYS A 73 7.04 0.23 3.76
N MET A 74 6.28 0.08 2.68
CA MET A 74 4.91 -0.46 2.76
C MET A 74 4.88 -1.93 3.16
N SER A 75 5.85 -2.73 2.71
CA SER A 75 6.00 -4.14 3.09
C SER A 75 6.32 -4.28 4.57
N ASP A 76 7.19 -3.42 5.10
CA ASP A 76 7.53 -3.39 6.51
C ASP A 76 6.31 -3.00 7.36
N LEU A 77 5.61 -1.93 6.97
CA LEU A 77 4.38 -1.49 7.64
C LEU A 77 3.29 -2.59 7.64
N LEU A 78 3.09 -3.27 6.51
CA LEU A 78 2.18 -4.40 6.43
C LEU A 78 2.58 -5.51 7.41
N SER A 79 3.88 -5.83 7.48
CA SER A 79 4.39 -6.87 8.39
C SER A 79 4.14 -6.51 9.85
N ASP A 80 4.38 -5.25 10.22
CA ASP A 80 4.10 -4.72 11.56
C ASP A 80 2.60 -4.77 11.89
N LEU A 81 1.73 -4.38 10.95
CA LEU A 81 0.28 -4.44 11.15
C LEU A 81 -0.22 -5.89 11.33
N VAL A 82 0.33 -6.84 10.58
CA VAL A 82 -0.01 -8.26 10.72
C VAL A 82 0.44 -8.80 12.07
N LEU A 83 1.64 -8.42 12.54
CA LEU A 83 2.13 -8.79 13.86
C LEU A 83 1.26 -8.19 14.98
N GLN A 84 0.93 -6.90 14.89
CA GLN A 84 0.06 -6.23 15.86
C GLN A 84 -1.31 -6.92 15.95
N ARG A 85 -1.92 -7.25 14.81
CA ARG A 85 -3.20 -7.99 14.78
C ARG A 85 -3.07 -9.38 15.40
N ARG A 86 -2.02 -10.14 15.07
CA ARG A 86 -1.83 -11.51 15.60
C ARG A 86 -1.58 -11.54 17.11
N ASN A 87 -1.04 -10.47 17.65
CA ASN A 87 -0.81 -10.31 19.08
C ASN A 87 -1.98 -9.61 19.80
N ASP A 88 -3.13 -9.43 19.13
CA ASP A 88 -4.29 -8.70 19.62
C ASP A 88 -3.95 -7.28 20.14
N ALA A 89 -2.88 -6.68 19.59
CA ALA A 89 -2.43 -5.34 19.94
C ALA A 89 -3.24 -4.23 19.27
N ILE A 90 -4.01 -4.58 18.22
CA ILE A 90 -4.96 -3.68 17.55
C ILE A 90 -6.27 -4.43 17.28
N GLU A 91 -7.37 -3.69 17.31
CA GLU A 91 -8.71 -4.24 17.03
C GLU A 91 -8.87 -4.58 15.54
N TYR A 92 -9.71 -5.57 15.21
CA TYR A 92 -9.93 -5.97 13.81
C TYR A 92 -10.47 -4.82 12.94
N ALA A 93 -11.36 -3.99 13.49
CA ALA A 93 -11.87 -2.81 12.79
C ALA A 93 -10.77 -1.78 12.53
N GLU A 94 -9.87 -1.56 13.48
CA GLU A 94 -8.73 -0.66 13.33
C GLU A 94 -7.74 -1.19 12.28
N TYR A 95 -7.43 -2.49 12.31
CA TYR A 95 -6.61 -3.15 11.30
C TYR A 95 -7.15 -2.91 9.88
N LEU A 96 -8.46 -3.08 9.66
CA LEU A 96 -9.06 -2.85 8.35
C LEU A 96 -8.95 -1.40 7.88
N GLU A 97 -9.13 -0.42 8.77
CA GLU A 97 -8.96 0.99 8.40
C GLU A 97 -7.49 1.31 8.07
N ARG A 98 -6.52 0.84 8.87
CA ARG A 98 -5.10 1.05 8.59
C ARG A 98 -4.67 0.45 7.25
N ILE A 99 -5.14 -0.77 6.92
CA ILE A 99 -4.89 -1.38 5.61
C ILE A 99 -5.50 -0.54 4.47
N LYS A 100 -6.72 -0.05 4.65
CA LYS A 100 -7.41 0.79 3.66
C LYS A 100 -6.68 2.11 3.42
N GLU A 101 -6.23 2.78 4.48
CA GLU A 101 -5.41 3.99 4.38
C GLU A 101 -4.11 3.72 3.62
N MET A 102 -3.39 2.66 3.98
CA MET A 102 -2.15 2.25 3.31
C MET A 102 -2.35 1.99 1.81
N VAL A 103 -3.39 1.24 1.43
CA VAL A 103 -3.71 0.98 0.01
C VAL A 103 -4.14 2.26 -0.72
N THR A 104 -4.84 3.17 -0.03
CA THR A 104 -5.24 4.45 -0.61
C THR A 104 -4.03 5.33 -0.89
N GLN A 105 -3.09 5.42 0.05
CA GLN A 105 -1.82 6.13 -0.14
C GLN A 105 -0.99 5.52 -1.28
N ALA A 106 -0.99 4.19 -1.40
CA ALA A 106 -0.33 3.47 -2.49
C ALA A 106 -0.88 3.91 -3.85
N LYS A 107 -2.22 3.92 -3.99
CA LYS A 107 -2.89 4.31 -5.24
C LYS A 107 -2.75 5.78 -5.55
N ALA A 108 -2.71 6.63 -4.52
CA ALA A 108 -2.56 8.06 -4.68
C ALA A 108 -1.12 8.48 -5.00
N GLY A 109 -0.13 7.60 -4.80
CA GLY A 109 1.29 7.95 -4.95
C GLY A 109 1.75 9.00 -3.94
N HIS A 110 1.16 9.01 -2.75
CA HIS A 110 1.30 10.06 -1.72
C HIS A 110 1.62 9.51 -0.32
N GLY A 111 2.28 8.35 -0.18
CA GLY A 111 2.62 7.87 1.17
C GLY A 111 3.83 8.55 1.83
N ASN A 112 4.43 9.58 1.19
CA ASN A 112 5.41 10.48 1.80
C ASN A 112 4.98 11.95 1.61
N VAL A 113 5.42 12.80 2.53
CA VAL A 113 5.41 14.26 2.35
C VAL A 113 6.51 14.58 1.34
N TYR A 114 6.13 15.05 0.16
CA TYR A 114 7.08 15.40 -0.89
C TYR A 114 7.23 16.91 -1.02
N PRO A 115 8.41 17.42 -1.41
CA PRO A 115 8.59 18.81 -1.82
C PRO A 115 7.67 19.19 -2.99
N GLU A 116 7.38 20.49 -3.13
CA GLU A 116 6.49 21.01 -4.19
C GLU A 116 6.99 20.69 -5.61
N SER A 117 8.29 20.46 -5.78
CA SER A 117 8.92 20.09 -7.05
C SER A 117 8.62 18.67 -7.53
N MET A 118 8.22 17.76 -6.62
CA MET A 118 7.96 16.34 -6.87
C MET A 118 6.52 16.07 -7.32
N THR A 119 6.13 16.73 -8.40
CA THR A 119 4.75 16.73 -8.91
C THR A 119 4.35 15.44 -9.63
N THR A 120 5.32 14.65 -10.09
CA THR A 120 5.09 13.44 -10.91
C THR A 120 5.49 12.16 -10.18
N ALA A 121 5.02 11.00 -10.67
CA ALA A 121 5.30 9.72 -10.04
C ALA A 121 6.78 9.32 -10.21
N GLY A 122 7.38 9.61 -11.37
CA GLY A 122 8.79 9.37 -11.65
C GLY A 122 9.70 10.24 -10.78
N LYS A 123 9.40 11.53 -10.63
CA LYS A 123 10.13 12.43 -9.71
C LYS A 123 10.09 11.95 -8.26
N LYS A 124 8.91 11.56 -7.77
CA LYS A 124 8.77 10.97 -6.42
C LYS A 124 9.57 9.69 -6.25
N ALA A 125 9.54 8.81 -7.25
CA ALA A 125 10.33 7.58 -7.23
C ALA A 125 11.83 7.87 -7.23
N LEU A 126 12.30 8.84 -8.04
CA LEU A 126 13.69 9.29 -7.99
C LEU A 126 14.03 9.82 -6.59
N PHE A 127 13.24 10.72 -6.04
CA PHE A 127 13.45 11.28 -4.69
C PHE A 127 13.55 10.19 -3.61
N ASP A 128 12.59 9.26 -3.57
CA ASP A 128 12.60 8.17 -2.59
C ASP A 128 13.83 7.26 -2.72
N ASN A 129 14.32 7.04 -3.95
CA ASN A 129 15.46 6.15 -4.24
C ASN A 129 16.82 6.87 -4.26
N LEU A 130 16.83 8.20 -4.19
CA LEU A 130 18.00 9.06 -4.09
C LEU A 130 18.17 9.64 -2.68
N ASP A 131 17.65 8.93 -1.67
CA ASP A 131 17.82 9.27 -0.25
C ASP A 131 17.25 10.65 0.11
N GLY A 132 16.26 11.14 -0.64
CA GLY A 132 15.63 12.44 -0.42
C GLY A 132 16.39 13.64 -0.99
N ASP A 133 17.34 13.41 -1.89
CA ASP A 133 18.05 14.50 -2.59
C ASP A 133 17.17 15.08 -3.72
N GLU A 134 16.53 16.22 -3.43
CA GLU A 134 15.66 16.94 -4.36
C GLU A 134 16.39 17.44 -5.59
N ASP A 135 17.58 18.01 -5.41
CA ASP A 135 18.38 18.58 -6.50
C ASP A 135 18.84 17.49 -7.47
N LEU A 136 19.30 16.36 -6.93
CA LEU A 136 19.73 15.22 -7.73
C LEU A 136 18.56 14.59 -8.48
N ALA A 137 17.41 14.40 -7.82
CA ALA A 137 16.21 13.88 -8.45
C ALA A 137 15.74 14.74 -9.61
N MET A 138 15.74 16.07 -9.45
CA MET A 138 15.37 17.01 -10.51
C MET A 138 16.38 17.01 -11.67
N LYS A 139 17.68 16.96 -11.39
CA LYS A 139 18.72 16.87 -12.42
C LYS A 139 18.62 15.58 -13.24
N VAL A 140 18.38 14.45 -12.57
CA VAL A 140 18.20 13.15 -13.22
C VAL A 140 16.93 13.14 -14.07
N ASP A 141 15.80 13.61 -13.55
CA ASP A 141 14.54 13.73 -14.31
C ASP A 141 14.75 14.55 -15.60
N GLN A 142 15.40 15.71 -15.48
CA GLN A 142 15.65 16.60 -16.61
C GLN A 142 16.59 15.96 -17.64
N ALA A 143 17.70 15.36 -17.20
CA ALA A 143 18.66 14.70 -18.09
C ALA A 143 18.02 13.57 -18.90
N VAL A 144 17.13 12.79 -18.28
CA VAL A 144 16.40 11.72 -18.96
C VAL A 144 15.41 12.32 -19.96
N ARG A 145 14.62 13.33 -19.57
CA ARG A 145 13.64 13.98 -20.46
C ARG A 145 14.30 14.59 -21.70
N ASP A 146 15.47 15.20 -21.54
CA ASP A 146 16.21 15.81 -22.67
C ASP A 146 16.85 14.76 -23.58
N THR A 147 17.19 13.60 -23.03
CA THR A 147 17.95 12.56 -23.75
C THR A 147 17.04 11.51 -24.39
N ALA A 148 15.92 11.18 -23.74
CA ALA A 148 15.05 10.03 -23.99
C ALA A 148 14.38 10.10 -25.38
N PRO A 149 14.83 9.30 -26.35
CA PRO A 149 14.18 9.25 -27.65
C PRO A 149 12.85 8.50 -27.57
N PHE A 150 11.90 8.79 -28.46
CA PHE A 150 10.65 8.03 -28.54
C PHE A 150 10.90 6.51 -28.64
N GLY A 151 10.19 5.72 -27.83
CA GLY A 151 10.30 4.26 -27.81
C GLY A 151 11.71 3.76 -27.45
N TRP A 152 12.34 4.35 -26.44
CA TRP A 152 13.68 3.96 -26.01
C TRP A 152 13.72 2.66 -25.21
N ARG A 153 12.66 2.37 -24.46
CA ARG A 153 12.54 1.13 -23.67
C ARG A 153 12.60 -0.09 -24.58
N GLY A 154 13.44 -1.06 -24.22
CA GLY A 154 13.65 -2.27 -25.01
C GLY A 154 14.56 -2.09 -26.23
N ASN A 155 15.02 -0.87 -26.55
CA ASN A 155 16.02 -0.64 -27.58
C ASN A 155 17.40 -0.46 -26.96
N ALA A 156 18.27 -1.47 -27.08
CA ALA A 156 19.59 -1.48 -26.44
C ALA A 156 20.47 -0.25 -26.75
N MET A 157 20.37 0.32 -27.94
CA MET A 157 21.15 1.50 -28.32
C MET A 157 20.61 2.78 -27.67
N LYS A 158 19.29 2.96 -27.65
CA LYS A 158 18.64 4.10 -26.98
C LYS A 158 18.76 4.01 -25.47
N GLU A 159 18.62 2.81 -24.90
CA GLU A 159 18.85 2.57 -23.47
C GLU A 159 20.29 2.90 -23.06
N ARG A 160 21.30 2.56 -23.88
CA ARG A 160 22.69 2.99 -23.63
C ARG A 160 22.86 4.50 -23.62
N LYS A 161 22.14 5.21 -24.50
CA LYS A 161 22.19 6.68 -24.54
C LYS A 161 21.70 7.28 -23.21
N ILE A 162 20.64 6.72 -22.66
CA ILE A 162 20.09 7.18 -21.37
C ILE A 162 21.03 6.81 -20.23
N ARG A 163 21.59 5.60 -20.18
CA ARG A 163 22.61 5.25 -19.18
C ARG A 163 23.79 6.23 -19.18
N ARG A 164 24.29 6.60 -20.37
CA ARG A 164 25.35 7.61 -20.50
C ARG A 164 24.95 8.99 -19.99
N SER A 165 23.67 9.39 -20.12
CA SER A 165 23.20 10.63 -19.51
C SER A 165 23.14 10.57 -17.98
N LEU A 166 23.12 9.38 -17.39
CA LEU A 166 23.11 9.18 -15.94
C LEU A 166 24.53 9.12 -15.32
N GLU A 167 25.53 8.67 -16.08
CA GLU A 167 26.93 8.55 -15.62
C GLU A 167 27.46 9.77 -14.85
N PRO A 168 27.20 11.03 -15.24
CA PRO A 168 27.71 12.21 -14.51
C PRO A 168 27.11 12.41 -13.11
N PHE A 169 26.00 11.74 -12.79
CA PHE A 169 25.27 11.93 -11.53
C PHE A 169 25.57 10.86 -10.48
N PHE A 170 26.26 9.78 -10.87
CA PHE A 170 26.47 8.61 -10.01
C PHE A 170 27.90 8.10 -10.10
N ASP A 171 28.60 8.11 -8.97
CA ASP A 171 29.91 7.46 -8.84
C ASP A 171 29.78 5.94 -8.73
N ASP A 172 28.67 5.45 -8.16
CA ASP A 172 28.37 4.02 -8.00
C ASP A 172 27.56 3.47 -9.18
N PRO A 173 28.13 2.57 -10.00
CA PRO A 173 27.43 1.93 -11.11
C PRO A 173 26.19 1.13 -10.68
N VAL A 174 26.19 0.59 -9.45
CA VAL A 174 25.05 -0.20 -8.94
C VAL A 174 23.86 0.72 -8.64
N LYS A 175 24.10 1.85 -7.97
CA LYS A 175 23.06 2.88 -7.73
C LYS A 175 22.53 3.42 -9.05
N MET A 176 23.40 3.70 -10.03
CA MET A 176 23.01 4.16 -11.36
C MET A 176 22.07 3.17 -12.06
N GLU A 177 22.44 1.88 -12.12
CA GLU A 177 21.63 0.88 -12.82
C GLU A 177 20.27 0.67 -12.12
N ARG A 178 20.23 0.75 -10.78
CA ARG A 178 18.96 0.74 -10.03
C ARG A 178 18.04 1.89 -10.43
N ILE A 179 18.59 3.10 -10.53
CA ILE A 179 17.84 4.29 -10.96
C ILE A 179 17.39 4.16 -12.42
N PHE A 180 18.25 3.63 -13.30
CA PHE A 180 17.89 3.36 -14.69
C PHE A 180 16.70 2.40 -14.79
N GLU A 181 16.68 1.31 -14.02
CA GLU A 181 15.55 0.37 -14.03
C GLU A 181 14.26 1.01 -13.48
N ILE A 182 14.35 1.89 -12.48
CA ILE A 182 13.19 2.67 -12.01
C ILE A 182 12.64 3.54 -13.14
N LEU A 183 13.50 4.32 -13.81
CA LEU A 183 13.11 5.18 -14.93
C LEU A 183 12.44 4.39 -16.06
N LYS A 184 12.92 3.17 -16.32
CA LYS A 184 12.36 2.26 -17.33
C LYS A 184 10.94 1.79 -16.96
N ASN A 185 10.66 1.57 -15.68
CA ASN A 185 9.34 1.14 -15.19
C ASN A 185 8.34 2.29 -15.00
N GLN A 186 8.77 3.54 -15.11
CA GLN A 186 7.91 4.72 -15.04
C GLN A 186 7.30 5.04 -16.40
N ASN A 187 5.98 5.24 -16.48
CA ASN A 187 5.30 5.51 -17.76
C ASN A 187 5.50 6.95 -18.29
N GLU A 188 6.05 7.86 -17.49
CA GLU A 188 6.15 9.29 -17.81
C GLU A 188 7.39 9.72 -18.61
N TYR A 189 8.38 8.81 -18.74
CA TYR A 189 9.57 8.97 -19.60
C TYR A 189 9.41 8.22 -20.92
#